data_AF-A0A2V1C2D1-F1
#
_entry.id   AF-A0A2V1C2D1-F1
#
_cell.length_a   1.000
_cell.length_b   1.000
_cell.length_c   1.000
_cell.angle_alpha   90.00
_cell.angle_beta   90.00
_cell.angle_gamma   90.00
#
_symmetry.space_group_name_H-M   'P 1'
#
loop_
_entity.id
_entity.type
_entity.pdbx_description
1 polymer ?
#
loop_
_entity_poly.entity_id
_entity_poly.type
_entity_poly.pdbx_seq_one_letter_code
_entity_poly.pdbx_strand_id
1 'polypeptide(L)'
;MSHPLDNMGKLSILPRELRDEIWRYFLPHEKSSVGPLNKMTILRTCKQIHEETTALIYDKKPFTIKLSPIFKRRAWFGIETCRGLIRDYEDGRETFANIPFSRFREIEVEISAPRSRDQGQLICLFHKALELSKILSKQAYLPSLQISLVDTDKSSWTTEITKSFRGSDGRRKYHKSFVPQGSIHPASSRSESLRSCPHHDYDFSVILQPFYRLHNVRKVSVTVPDSLQVYLEQFGILEGFASPESEALRSDELVQRHLDTTFILFEDLLDIIQGQTAGMMRLRRFSKWFADSNGKIPAYLPELNRIHNSDIDATVDYERILRRYVWMKTLNPMSGKIQLRNAQNRAHILRPTYNESSVETIPTPTTLTDGWSPEEWYDYYPLGTVGLDLQGT
;
A
#
# COMPACT_ATOMS: atom_id res chain seq x y z
N MET A 1 -41.96 13.50 34.08
CA MET A 1 -40.78 13.01 33.33
C MET A 1 -41.31 12.14 32.20
N SER A 2 -41.34 12.66 30.98
CA SER A 2 -41.74 11.90 29.79
C SER A 2 -40.64 10.90 29.48
N HIS A 3 -40.96 9.60 29.54
CA HIS A 3 -40.07 8.57 28.99
C HIS A 3 -39.80 8.92 27.52
N PRO A 4 -38.54 8.86 27.04
CA PRO A 4 -38.24 9.06 25.64
C PRO A 4 -39.08 8.06 24.84
N LEU A 5 -39.86 8.57 23.88
CA LEU A 5 -40.71 7.76 23.01
C LEU A 5 -39.87 6.65 22.37
N ASP A 6 -40.15 5.42 22.78
CA ASP A 6 -39.39 4.23 22.42
C ASP A 6 -39.70 3.87 20.96
N ASN A 7 -38.86 4.34 20.05
CA ASN A 7 -39.08 4.24 18.60
C ASN A 7 -38.77 2.83 18.05
N MET A 8 -38.61 1.82 18.92
CA MET A 8 -38.37 0.41 18.56
C MET A 8 -39.65 -0.42 18.42
N GLY A 9 -40.82 0.14 18.72
CA GLY A 9 -42.09 -0.61 18.67
C GLY A 9 -42.07 -1.80 19.63
N LYS A 10 -42.55 -2.98 19.21
CA LYS A 10 -42.60 -4.17 20.08
C LYS A 10 -41.22 -4.68 20.52
N LEU A 11 -40.14 -4.28 19.83
CA LEU A 11 -38.79 -4.70 20.21
C LEU A 11 -38.32 -4.01 21.50
N SER A 12 -38.90 -2.87 21.88
CA SER A 12 -38.57 -2.22 23.15
C SER A 12 -38.90 -3.06 24.39
N ILE A 13 -39.85 -3.99 24.25
CA ILE A 13 -40.26 -4.92 25.32
C ILE A 13 -39.14 -5.90 25.67
N LEU A 14 -38.26 -6.21 24.70
CA LEU A 14 -37.17 -7.16 24.91
C LEU A 14 -36.04 -6.51 25.70
N PRO A 15 -35.40 -7.22 26.66
CA PRO A 15 -34.16 -6.77 27.28
C PRO A 15 -33.05 -6.50 26.26
N ARG A 16 -32.11 -5.61 26.60
CA ARG A 16 -31.02 -5.18 25.69
C ARG A 16 -30.20 -6.36 25.18
N GLU A 17 -29.97 -7.36 26.03
CA GLU A 17 -29.19 -8.54 25.73
C GLU A 17 -29.84 -9.38 24.62
N LEU A 18 -31.17 -9.53 24.65
CA LEU A 18 -31.91 -10.23 23.59
C LEU A 18 -31.93 -9.43 22.30
N ARG A 19 -32.06 -8.10 22.37
CA ARG A 19 -31.97 -7.24 21.19
C ARG A 19 -30.58 -7.32 20.55
N ASP A 20 -29.52 -7.32 21.36
CA ASP A 20 -28.15 -7.50 20.87
C ASP A 20 -27.99 -8.84 20.12
N GLU A 21 -28.59 -9.94 20.59
CA GLU A 21 -28.60 -11.21 19.86
C GLU A 21 -29.35 -11.09 18.51
N ILE A 22 -30.48 -10.39 18.48
CA ILE A 22 -31.23 -10.14 17.24
C ILE A 22 -30.38 -9.33 16.26
N TRP A 23 -29.78 -8.23 16.70
CA TRP A 23 -28.91 -7.38 15.87
C TRP A 23 -27.72 -8.18 15.32
N ARG A 24 -27.17 -9.10 16.11
CA ARG A 24 -26.09 -9.99 15.67
C ARG A 24 -26.50 -10.86 14.48
N TYR A 25 -27.77 -11.22 14.29
CA TYR A 25 -28.20 -11.94 13.09
C TYR A 25 -28.19 -11.09 11.82
N PHE A 26 -28.41 -9.78 11.94
CA PHE A 26 -28.43 -8.87 10.79
C PHE A 26 -27.05 -8.41 10.35
N LEU A 27 -26.05 -8.47 11.24
CA LEU A 27 -24.69 -8.11 10.89
C LEU A 27 -24.08 -9.07 9.84
N PRO A 28 -23.19 -8.59 8.95
CA PRO A 28 -22.50 -9.44 7.98
C PRO A 28 -21.80 -10.63 8.65
N HIS A 29 -21.87 -11.81 8.04
CA HIS A 29 -21.28 -13.04 8.57
C HIS A 29 -20.54 -13.79 7.46
N GLU A 30 -19.38 -14.37 7.76
CA GLU A 30 -18.46 -15.01 6.80
C GLU A 30 -19.10 -16.15 5.99
N LYS A 31 -20.03 -16.89 6.60
CA LYS A 31 -20.54 -18.16 6.06
C LYS A 31 -21.85 -18.05 5.29
N SER A 32 -22.44 -16.86 5.15
CA SER A 32 -23.70 -16.72 4.41
C SER A 32 -23.43 -16.61 2.91
N SER A 33 -23.43 -17.76 2.23
CA SER A 33 -23.56 -17.90 0.77
C SER A 33 -24.94 -17.48 0.23
N VAL A 34 -25.88 -17.12 1.11
CA VAL A 34 -27.24 -16.70 0.76
C VAL A 34 -27.28 -15.19 0.52
N GLY A 35 -27.07 -14.79 -0.74
CA GLY A 35 -27.55 -13.55 -1.38
C GLY A 35 -27.17 -12.18 -0.79
N PRO A 36 -27.05 -11.12 -1.62
CA PRO A 36 -26.76 -9.75 -1.19
C PRO A 36 -28.02 -9.06 -0.64
N LEU A 37 -28.76 -9.70 0.27
CA LEU A 37 -29.89 -9.05 0.92
C LEU A 37 -29.36 -8.06 1.97
N ASN A 38 -28.90 -6.90 1.49
CA ASN A 38 -28.98 -5.60 2.13
C ASN A 38 -28.86 -5.58 3.68
N LYS A 39 -27.89 -6.32 4.25
CA LYS A 39 -27.76 -6.59 5.70
C LYS A 39 -27.63 -5.33 6.57
N MET A 40 -27.28 -4.20 5.95
CA MET A 40 -27.14 -2.90 6.63
C MET A 40 -28.41 -2.03 6.54
N THR A 41 -29.49 -2.46 5.88
CA THR A 41 -30.76 -1.68 5.85
C THR A 41 -31.40 -1.56 7.22
N ILE A 42 -31.11 -2.48 8.14
CA ILE A 42 -31.52 -2.39 9.55
C ILE A 42 -31.01 -1.09 10.21
N LEU A 43 -29.85 -0.57 9.77
CA LEU A 43 -29.30 0.71 10.24
C LEU A 43 -30.14 1.92 9.80
N ARG A 44 -31.09 1.73 8.88
CA ARG A 44 -31.99 2.77 8.36
C ARG A 44 -33.39 2.70 8.99
N THR A 45 -33.68 1.74 9.87
CA THR A 45 -35.03 1.51 10.39
C THR A 45 -35.48 2.61 11.37
N CYS A 46 -34.73 2.81 12.46
CA CYS A 46 -34.96 3.93 13.38
C CYS A 46 -33.67 4.29 14.12
N LYS A 47 -33.66 5.48 14.76
CA LYS A 47 -32.48 6.01 15.46
C LYS A 47 -31.95 5.05 16.54
N GLN A 48 -32.85 4.45 17.33
CA GLN A 48 -32.45 3.57 18.42
C GLN A 48 -31.86 2.26 17.88
N ILE A 49 -32.50 1.61 16.91
CA ILE A 49 -31.93 0.42 16.24
C ILE A 49 -30.58 0.74 15.60
N HIS A 50 -30.44 1.91 14.99
CA HIS A 50 -29.17 2.38 14.45
C HIS A 50 -28.11 2.48 15.55
N GLU A 51 -28.39 3.14 16.66
CA GLU A 51 -27.47 3.30 17.79
C GLU A 51 -27.09 1.94 18.41
N GLU A 52 -28.07 1.06 18.67
CA GLU A 52 -27.79 -0.27 19.24
C GLU A 52 -26.97 -1.15 18.29
N THR A 53 -27.31 -1.16 17.00
CA THR A 53 -26.61 -1.97 16.00
C THR A 53 -25.22 -1.42 15.72
N THR A 54 -25.04 -0.10 15.64
CA THR A 54 -23.72 0.50 15.41
C THR A 54 -22.80 0.32 16.60
N ALA A 55 -23.28 0.40 17.84
CA ALA A 55 -22.49 0.06 19.03
C ALA A 55 -21.92 -1.37 18.94
N LEU A 56 -22.69 -2.33 18.41
CA LEU A 56 -22.20 -3.70 18.20
C LEU A 56 -21.16 -3.83 17.08
N ILE A 57 -21.17 -2.94 16.09
CA ILE A 57 -20.20 -2.92 14.99
C ILE A 57 -18.89 -2.27 15.44
N TYR A 58 -18.96 -1.15 16.16
CA TYR A 58 -17.82 -0.25 16.38
C TYR A 58 -17.18 -0.37 17.78
N ASP A 59 -17.93 -0.70 18.84
CA ASP A 59 -17.41 -0.57 20.22
C ASP A 59 -16.59 -1.77 20.73
N LYS A 60 -16.79 -2.97 20.16
CA LYS A 60 -16.33 -4.22 20.81
C LYS A 60 -14.98 -4.74 20.34
N LYS A 61 -14.48 -4.36 19.16
CA LYS A 61 -13.24 -4.92 18.60
C LYS A 61 -12.45 -3.89 17.78
N PRO A 62 -11.12 -4.07 17.63
CA PRO A 62 -10.33 -3.26 16.71
C PRO A 62 -10.83 -3.43 15.27
N PHE A 63 -10.69 -2.37 14.50
CA PHE A 63 -10.90 -2.40 13.05
C PHE A 63 -9.58 -2.78 12.39
N THR A 64 -9.44 -4.05 11.99
CA THR A 64 -8.17 -4.59 11.50
C THR A 64 -8.06 -4.44 9.98
N ILE A 65 -6.99 -3.80 9.53
CA ILE A 65 -6.64 -3.55 8.14
C ILE A 65 -5.37 -4.35 7.83
N LYS A 66 -5.45 -5.26 6.86
CA LYS A 66 -4.36 -6.14 6.47
C LYS A 66 -3.68 -5.64 5.20
N LEU A 67 -2.39 -5.36 5.31
CA LEU A 67 -1.50 -5.03 4.21
C LEU A 67 -0.69 -6.28 3.83
N SER A 68 -1.08 -6.90 2.73
CA SER A 68 -0.34 -8.04 2.16
C SER A 68 0.69 -7.57 1.13
N PRO A 69 1.90 -8.18 1.07
CA PRO A 69 2.89 -7.90 0.03
C PRO A 69 2.47 -8.37 -1.36
N ILE A 70 1.44 -9.22 -1.45
CA ILE A 70 0.97 -9.77 -2.71
C ILE A 70 0.26 -8.67 -3.49
N PHE A 71 0.70 -8.44 -4.73
CA PHE A 71 -0.01 -7.57 -5.65
C PHE A 71 -1.35 -8.20 -6.00
N LYS A 72 -2.42 -7.53 -5.61
CA LYS A 72 -3.76 -7.79 -6.11
C LYS A 72 -4.29 -6.47 -6.64
N ARG A 73 -4.47 -6.39 -7.97
CA ARG A 73 -5.00 -5.20 -8.67
C ARG A 73 -6.22 -4.62 -7.95
N ARG A 74 -7.05 -5.57 -7.54
CA ARG A 74 -8.45 -5.47 -7.21
C ARG A 74 -8.69 -5.75 -5.70
N ALA A 75 -7.64 -5.72 -4.90
CA ALA A 75 -7.73 -5.95 -3.46
C ALA A 75 -6.53 -5.29 -2.79
N TRP A 76 -6.59 -3.97 -2.67
CA TRP A 76 -5.44 -3.21 -2.21
C TRP A 76 -5.20 -3.39 -0.71
N PHE A 77 -6.29 -3.48 0.05
CA PHE A 77 -6.33 -3.75 1.48
C PHE A 77 -7.29 -4.90 1.77
N GLY A 78 -6.93 -5.76 2.73
CA GLY A 78 -7.89 -6.64 3.39
C GLY A 78 -8.46 -5.90 4.61
N ILE A 79 -9.77 -5.99 4.83
CA ILE A 79 -10.38 -5.48 6.06
C ILE A 79 -10.96 -6.65 6.80
N GLU A 80 -10.49 -6.91 8.01
CA GLU A 80 -11.11 -7.86 8.91
C GLU A 80 -11.99 -7.11 9.91
N THR A 81 -13.29 -7.39 9.84
CA THR A 81 -14.24 -6.86 10.82
C THR A 81 -14.28 -7.74 12.06
N CYS A 82 -15.01 -7.30 13.09
CA CYS A 82 -15.18 -7.99 14.37
C CYS A 82 -15.70 -9.45 14.28
N ARG A 83 -16.03 -9.94 13.09
CA ARG A 83 -16.59 -11.25 12.78
C ARG A 83 -15.74 -12.07 11.82
N GLY A 84 -14.49 -11.66 11.58
CA GLY A 84 -13.58 -12.34 10.66
C GLY A 84 -13.85 -12.05 9.18
N LEU A 85 -14.92 -11.33 8.84
CA LEU A 85 -15.21 -11.01 7.44
C LEU A 85 -14.06 -10.21 6.83
N ILE A 86 -13.23 -10.89 6.03
CA ILE A 86 -12.19 -10.31 5.19
C ILE A 86 -12.86 -9.83 3.91
N ARG A 87 -12.92 -8.51 3.71
CA ARG A 87 -13.25 -7.93 2.39
C ARG A 87 -11.98 -7.40 1.75
N ASP A 88 -11.70 -7.92 0.57
CA ASP A 88 -10.74 -7.35 -0.37
C ASP A 88 -11.36 -6.05 -0.93
N TYR A 89 -10.74 -4.89 -0.68
CA TYR A 89 -11.25 -3.61 -1.17
C TYR A 89 -10.69 -3.29 -2.56
N GLU A 90 -11.58 -3.31 -3.54
CA GLU A 90 -11.29 -3.36 -4.98
C GLU A 90 -11.34 -1.98 -5.65
N ASP A 91 -12.39 -1.20 -5.39
CA ASP A 91 -12.62 0.14 -5.96
C ASP A 91 -13.22 1.16 -4.99
N GLY A 92 -13.53 0.74 -3.76
CA GLY A 92 -14.17 1.60 -2.77
C GLY A 92 -13.19 2.52 -2.04
N ARG A 93 -12.12 3.05 -2.65
CA ARG A 93 -11.21 3.97 -1.92
C ARG A 93 -11.98 5.15 -1.31
N GLU A 94 -12.96 5.67 -2.04
CA GLU A 94 -13.88 6.69 -1.53
C GLU A 94 -14.81 6.12 -0.45
N THR A 95 -15.36 4.93 -0.63
CA THR A 95 -16.21 4.27 0.38
C THR A 95 -15.44 3.98 1.67
N PHE A 96 -14.18 3.56 1.57
CA PHE A 96 -13.28 3.28 2.66
C PHE A 96 -12.89 4.58 3.38
N ALA A 97 -12.64 5.65 2.63
CA ALA A 97 -12.41 6.98 3.19
C ALA A 97 -13.64 7.55 3.95
N ASN A 98 -14.84 7.06 3.63
CA ASN A 98 -16.09 7.45 4.30
C ASN A 98 -16.44 6.57 5.50
N ILE A 99 -15.58 5.62 5.89
CA ILE A 99 -15.78 4.84 7.11
C ILE A 99 -15.69 5.78 8.32
N PRO A 100 -16.63 5.71 9.28
CA PRO A 100 -16.60 6.56 10.47
C PRO A 100 -15.55 6.06 11.48
N PHE A 101 -14.26 6.25 11.14
CA PHE A 101 -13.14 5.72 11.91
C PHE A 101 -13.15 6.13 13.39
N SER A 102 -13.65 7.33 13.68
CA SER A 102 -13.80 7.88 15.03
C SER A 102 -14.73 7.07 15.95
N ARG A 103 -15.56 6.19 15.40
CA ARG A 103 -16.44 5.32 16.18
C ARG A 103 -15.76 4.05 16.66
N PHE A 104 -14.65 3.63 16.05
CA PHE A 104 -13.94 2.45 16.51
C PHE A 104 -13.16 2.75 17.77
N ARG A 105 -13.04 1.74 18.65
CA ARG A 105 -12.16 1.82 19.80
C ARG A 105 -10.69 1.97 19.39
N GLU A 106 -10.29 1.24 18.35
CA GLU A 106 -8.92 1.12 17.88
C GLU A 106 -8.90 0.70 16.40
N ILE A 107 -7.89 1.16 15.67
CA ILE A 107 -7.56 0.69 14.32
C ILE A 107 -6.30 -0.14 14.45
N GLU A 108 -6.34 -1.35 13.90
CA GLU A 108 -5.17 -2.21 13.81
C GLU A 108 -4.74 -2.32 12.35
N VAL A 109 -3.45 -2.18 12.08
CA VAL A 109 -2.85 -2.33 10.75
C VAL A 109 -1.86 -3.48 10.80
N GLU A 110 -2.25 -4.64 10.31
CA GLU A 110 -1.38 -5.81 10.18
C GLU A 110 -0.62 -5.76 8.86
N ILE A 111 0.71 -5.77 8.90
CA ILE A 111 1.57 -5.71 7.72
C ILE A 111 2.37 -7.00 7.63
N SER A 112 2.06 -7.82 6.63
CA SER A 112 2.76 -9.09 6.41
C SER A 112 4.14 -8.87 5.79
N ALA A 113 5.15 -9.60 6.26
CA ALA A 113 6.52 -9.50 5.77
C ALA A 113 6.62 -9.74 4.25
N PRO A 114 7.38 -8.93 3.48
CA PRO A 114 7.67 -9.20 2.08
C PRO A 114 8.69 -10.35 1.94
N ARG A 115 8.69 -11.05 0.81
CA ARG A 115 9.73 -12.04 0.52
C ARG A 115 11.02 -11.34 0.06
N SER A 116 12.14 -11.65 0.71
CA SER A 116 13.47 -11.15 0.34
C SER A 116 13.86 -11.37 -1.13
N ARG A 117 13.36 -12.43 -1.77
CA ARG A 117 13.63 -12.75 -3.18
C ARG A 117 12.77 -11.98 -4.20
N ASP A 118 11.71 -11.31 -3.76
CA ASP A 118 10.79 -10.56 -4.62
C ASP A 118 10.73 -9.10 -4.17
N GLN A 119 11.74 -8.33 -4.57
CA GLN A 119 11.92 -6.93 -4.17
C GLN A 119 10.70 -6.05 -4.52
N GLY A 120 9.94 -6.43 -5.55
CA GLY A 120 8.70 -5.73 -5.91
C GLY A 120 7.64 -5.77 -4.80
N GLN A 121 7.69 -6.74 -3.89
CA GLN A 121 6.78 -6.84 -2.75
C GLN A 121 6.96 -5.72 -1.74
N LEU A 122 8.21 -5.30 -1.47
CA LEU A 122 8.47 -4.17 -0.59
C LEU A 122 7.90 -2.89 -1.20
N ILE A 123 8.13 -2.67 -2.49
CA ILE A 123 7.58 -1.51 -3.22
C ILE A 123 6.06 -1.55 -3.19
N CYS A 124 5.45 -2.71 -3.42
CA CYS A 124 4.00 -2.90 -3.34
C CYS A 124 3.45 -2.53 -1.95
N LEU A 125 4.08 -3.04 -0.88
CA LEU A 125 3.70 -2.71 0.50
C LEU A 125 3.82 -1.21 0.78
N PHE A 126 4.90 -0.56 0.33
CA PHE A 126 5.09 0.87 0.54
C PHE A 126 3.96 1.68 -0.11
N HIS A 127 3.60 1.37 -1.36
CA HIS A 127 2.46 2.05 -2.00
C HIS A 127 1.13 1.76 -1.30
N LYS A 128 0.92 0.55 -0.75
CA LYS A 128 -0.25 0.25 0.07
C LYS A 128 -0.28 1.08 1.35
N ALA A 129 0.81 1.09 2.11
CA ALA A 129 0.94 1.89 3.33
C ALA A 129 0.76 3.39 3.04
N LEU A 130 1.34 3.90 1.95
CA LEU A 130 1.18 5.29 1.50
C LEU A 130 -0.27 5.62 1.17
N GLU A 131 -0.96 4.78 0.41
CA GLU A 131 -2.37 5.00 0.09
C GLU A 131 -3.25 4.91 1.34
N LEU A 132 -3.00 3.97 2.26
CA LEU A 132 -3.73 3.85 3.51
C LEU A 132 -3.54 5.09 4.38
N SER A 133 -2.28 5.53 4.58
CA SER A 133 -1.97 6.74 5.34
C SER A 133 -2.66 7.97 4.75
N LYS A 134 -2.65 8.14 3.41
CA LYS A 134 -3.37 9.23 2.72
C LYS A 134 -4.89 9.19 2.95
N ILE A 135 -5.48 8.04 3.24
CA ILE A 135 -6.92 7.92 3.56
C ILE A 135 -7.17 8.25 5.03
N LEU A 136 -6.34 7.71 5.93
CA LEU A 136 -6.44 7.93 7.37
C LEU A 136 -6.17 9.40 7.74
N SER A 137 -5.21 10.07 7.08
CA SER A 137 -4.87 11.48 7.35
C SER A 137 -5.98 12.47 7.00
N LYS A 138 -6.94 12.08 6.15
CA LYS A 138 -8.11 12.90 5.81
C LYS A 138 -9.16 12.94 6.91
N GLN A 139 -9.09 12.04 7.88
CA GLN A 139 -10.04 12.00 8.98
C GLN A 139 -9.76 13.15 9.95
N ALA A 140 -10.80 13.80 10.46
CA ALA A 140 -10.60 14.83 11.49
C ALA A 140 -10.06 14.24 12.80
N TYR A 141 -10.42 12.99 13.09
CA TYR A 141 -10.03 12.27 14.30
C TYR A 141 -9.92 10.77 14.03
N LEU A 142 -8.84 10.17 14.52
CA LEU A 142 -8.64 8.73 14.55
C LEU A 142 -8.53 8.24 16.00
N PRO A 143 -9.08 7.04 16.31
CA PRO A 143 -8.85 6.38 17.58
C PRO A 143 -7.37 5.94 17.70
N SER A 144 -7.05 5.15 18.72
CA SER A 144 -5.73 4.52 18.82
C SER A 144 -5.41 3.71 17.56
N LEU A 145 -4.16 3.76 17.14
CA LEU A 145 -3.62 3.02 16.00
C LEU A 145 -2.58 2.02 16.50
N GLN A 146 -2.80 0.75 16.22
CA GLN A 146 -1.81 -0.31 16.43
C GLN A 146 -1.29 -0.76 15.07
N ILE A 147 0.01 -0.77 14.87
CA ILE A 147 0.66 -1.26 13.65
C ILE A 147 1.42 -2.52 14.00
N SER A 148 1.05 -3.66 13.43
CA SER A 148 1.62 -4.96 13.73
C SER A 148 2.43 -5.44 12.51
N LEU A 149 3.74 -5.60 12.66
CA LEU A 149 4.58 -6.27 11.66
C LEU A 149 4.53 -7.77 11.90
N VAL A 150 3.97 -8.51 10.93
CA VAL A 150 3.64 -9.93 11.11
C VAL A 150 4.45 -10.78 10.14
N ASP A 151 5.12 -11.80 10.67
CA ASP A 151 5.78 -12.84 9.86
C ASP A 151 4.72 -13.75 9.21
N THR A 152 5.06 -14.36 8.08
CA THR A 152 4.20 -15.36 7.43
C THR A 152 4.93 -16.68 7.30
N ASP A 153 4.20 -17.74 6.96
CA ASP A 153 4.79 -19.05 6.66
C ASP A 153 5.88 -19.00 5.57
N LYS A 154 5.93 -17.93 4.77
CA LYS A 154 6.79 -17.81 3.58
C LYS A 154 7.76 -16.63 3.64
N SER A 155 7.70 -15.78 4.65
CA SER A 155 8.50 -14.56 4.77
C SER A 155 8.60 -14.09 6.20
N SER A 156 9.71 -13.47 6.56
CA SER A 156 9.95 -12.91 7.88
C SER A 156 10.46 -11.48 7.74
N TRP A 157 10.15 -10.62 8.71
CA TRP A 157 10.74 -9.29 8.82
C TRP A 157 12.20 -9.33 9.26
N THR A 158 12.72 -10.50 9.62
CA THR A 158 14.14 -10.76 9.88
C THR A 158 14.74 -11.78 8.93
N THR A 159 16.04 -11.64 8.72
CA THR A 159 16.88 -12.63 8.05
C THR A 159 17.75 -13.33 9.08
N GLU A 160 17.72 -14.67 9.07
CA GLU A 160 18.65 -15.48 9.84
C GLU A 160 20.04 -15.39 9.18
N ILE A 161 21.02 -14.83 9.90
CA ILE A 161 22.42 -14.84 9.49
C ILE A 161 23.22 -15.77 10.40
N THR A 162 24.06 -16.60 9.79
CA THR A 162 24.97 -17.49 10.52
C THR A 162 26.36 -16.86 10.55
N LYS A 163 26.77 -16.35 11.72
CA LYS A 163 28.11 -15.82 11.93
C LYS A 163 29.04 -16.96 12.36
N SER A 164 30.13 -17.17 11.62
CA SER A 164 31.19 -18.08 12.04
C SER A 164 32.29 -17.32 12.76
N PHE A 165 32.70 -17.78 13.93
CA PHE A 165 33.83 -17.25 14.68
C PHE A 165 34.80 -18.38 15.01
N ARG A 166 36.10 -18.06 15.01
CA ARG A 166 37.14 -19.01 15.42
C ARG A 166 37.27 -18.93 16.93
N GLY A 167 36.96 -20.03 17.62
CA GLY A 167 37.16 -20.16 19.06
C GLY A 167 38.63 -20.15 19.44
N SER A 168 38.91 -19.96 20.72
CA SER A 168 40.27 -20.06 21.29
C SER A 168 40.90 -21.44 21.10
N ASP A 169 40.08 -22.48 20.92
CA ASP A 169 40.47 -23.86 20.58
C ASP A 169 40.79 -24.05 19.08
N GLY A 170 40.78 -22.97 18.29
CA GLY A 170 40.96 -23.01 16.84
C GLY A 170 39.78 -23.55 16.05
N ARG A 171 38.70 -24.01 16.70
CA ARG A 171 37.51 -24.58 16.04
C ARG A 171 36.57 -23.46 15.59
N ARG A 172 35.92 -23.65 14.43
CA ARG A 172 34.85 -22.74 13.98
C ARG A 172 33.58 -23.04 14.77
N LYS A 173 33.04 -22.01 15.42
CA LYS A 173 31.72 -22.01 16.04
C LYS A 173 30.78 -21.18 15.19
N TYR A 174 29.52 -21.60 15.13
CA TYR A 174 28.47 -20.94 14.37
C TYR A 174 27.43 -20.39 15.35
N HIS A 175 27.12 -19.11 15.23
CA HIS A 175 26.04 -18.48 15.98
C HIS A 175 25.00 -17.96 14.99
N LYS A 176 23.76 -18.38 15.19
CA LYS A 176 22.61 -17.88 14.46
C LYS A 176 22.17 -16.58 15.12
N SER A 177 22.15 -15.50 14.36
CA SER A 177 21.59 -14.22 14.79
C SER A 177 20.54 -13.77 13.77
N PHE A 178 19.49 -13.13 14.24
CA PHE A 178 18.47 -12.54 13.37
C PHE A 178 18.79 -11.06 13.20
N VAL A 179 18.80 -10.59 11.96
CA VAL A 179 18.94 -9.18 11.62
C VAL A 179 17.71 -8.74 10.85
N PRO A 180 17.32 -7.46 10.88
CA PRO A 180 16.16 -7.03 10.12
C PRO A 180 16.38 -7.28 8.62
N GLN A 181 15.31 -7.65 7.93
CA GLN A 181 15.36 -7.90 6.50
C GLN A 181 15.61 -6.59 5.75
N GLY A 182 16.53 -6.64 4.79
CA GLY A 182 16.73 -5.60 3.78
C GLY A 182 16.58 -6.23 2.39
N SER A 183 15.38 -6.15 1.82
CA SER A 183 15.06 -6.74 0.52
C SER A 183 15.78 -6.02 -0.63
N ILE A 184 16.01 -4.71 -0.49
CA ILE A 184 16.70 -3.92 -1.50
C ILE A 184 18.21 -3.96 -1.20
N HIS A 185 18.95 -4.77 -1.95
CA HIS A 185 20.39 -4.89 -1.77
C HIS A 185 21.15 -3.78 -2.52
N PRO A 186 22.01 -2.99 -1.84
CA PRO A 186 22.82 -1.95 -2.47
C PRO A 186 23.82 -2.46 -3.51
N ALA A 187 24.13 -3.76 -3.48
CA ALA A 187 25.09 -4.40 -4.38
C ALA A 187 24.53 -4.68 -5.78
N SER A 188 23.20 -4.82 -5.92
CA SER A 188 22.54 -4.97 -7.24
C SER A 188 22.19 -3.64 -7.89
N SER A 189 22.14 -2.55 -7.12
CA SER A 189 21.88 -1.23 -7.64
C SER A 189 23.18 -0.57 -8.10
N ARG A 190 23.36 -0.41 -9.41
CA ARG A 190 24.38 0.47 -10.02
C ARG A 190 24.25 1.96 -9.59
N SER A 191 23.26 2.29 -8.78
CA SER A 191 22.98 3.65 -8.33
C SER A 191 23.69 3.91 -7.00
N GLU A 192 24.78 4.68 -7.05
CA GLU A 192 25.39 5.25 -5.83
C GLU A 192 24.39 6.11 -5.04
N SER A 193 23.38 6.67 -5.71
CA SER A 193 22.29 7.45 -5.09
C SER A 193 21.41 6.66 -4.13
N LEU A 194 21.36 5.31 -4.21
CA LEU A 194 20.63 4.50 -3.23
C LEU A 194 21.39 4.37 -1.91
N ARG A 195 22.71 4.60 -1.90
CA ARG A 195 23.55 4.43 -0.69
C ARG A 195 23.52 5.64 0.24
N SER A 196 23.07 6.80 -0.25
CA SER A 196 23.08 8.05 0.51
C SER A 196 21.83 8.27 1.36
N CYS A 197 20.92 7.30 1.42
CA CYS A 197 19.62 7.45 2.05
C CYS A 197 19.58 6.63 3.37
N PRO A 198 20.00 7.22 4.51
CA PRO A 198 20.33 6.51 5.75
C PRO A 198 19.14 5.83 6.45
N HIS A 199 17.93 6.00 5.95
CA HIS A 199 16.70 5.44 6.53
C HIS A 199 16.17 4.20 5.79
N HIS A 200 16.89 3.73 4.76
CA HIS A 200 16.45 2.63 3.89
C HIS A 200 17.15 1.29 4.17
N ASP A 201 17.88 1.18 5.27
CA ASP A 201 18.66 -0.02 5.57
C ASP A 201 17.80 -1.27 5.81
N TYR A 202 16.55 -1.08 6.22
CA TYR A 202 15.65 -2.18 6.58
C TYR A 202 14.23 -1.99 6.04
N ASP A 203 13.59 -3.10 5.69
CA ASP A 203 12.25 -3.11 5.10
C ASP A 203 11.21 -2.46 6.03
N PHE A 204 11.31 -2.72 7.34
CA PHE A 204 10.33 -2.21 8.29
C PHE A 204 10.37 -0.68 8.43
N SER A 205 11.55 -0.06 8.37
CA SER A 205 11.66 1.40 8.48
C SER A 205 10.96 2.07 7.30
N VAL A 206 11.16 1.53 6.09
CA VAL A 206 10.52 2.04 4.87
C VAL A 206 8.99 1.92 4.92
N ILE A 207 8.48 0.80 5.41
CA ILE A 207 7.03 0.57 5.46
C ILE A 207 6.33 1.38 6.56
N LEU A 208 7.03 1.74 7.63
CA LEU A 208 6.48 2.58 8.70
C LEU A 208 6.44 4.07 8.34
N GLN A 209 7.32 4.54 7.45
CA GLN A 209 7.42 5.97 7.07
C GLN A 209 6.07 6.63 6.71
N PRO A 210 5.17 6.02 5.89
CA PRO A 210 3.89 6.64 5.58
C PRO A 210 3.04 7.00 6.80
N PHE A 211 3.15 6.23 7.89
CA PHE A 211 2.33 6.44 9.09
C PHE A 211 2.85 7.58 9.98
N TYR A 212 4.06 8.08 9.75
CA TYR A 212 4.58 9.25 10.50
C TYR A 212 3.78 10.53 10.25
N ARG A 213 3.02 10.60 9.15
CA ARG A 213 2.10 11.70 8.79
C ARG A 213 0.76 11.68 9.52
N LEU A 214 0.51 10.71 10.38
CA LEU A 214 -0.76 10.60 11.08
C LEU A 214 -0.70 11.40 12.39
N HIS A 215 -1.04 12.69 12.30
CA HIS A 215 -1.10 13.62 13.43
C HIS A 215 -2.46 13.59 14.15
N ASN A 216 -3.49 13.09 13.46
CA ASN A 216 -4.88 13.01 13.92
C ASN A 216 -5.16 11.76 14.78
N VAL A 217 -4.13 11.06 15.23
CA VAL A 217 -4.21 9.81 16.00
C VAL A 217 -3.92 10.06 17.47
N ARG A 218 -4.78 9.57 18.37
CA ARG A 218 -4.60 9.75 19.81
C ARG A 218 -3.34 9.07 20.38
N LYS A 219 -3.07 7.86 19.92
CA LYS A 219 -1.94 7.03 20.36
C LYS A 219 -1.59 6.09 19.23
N VAL A 220 -0.31 6.03 18.86
CA VAL A 220 0.21 5.01 17.95
C VAL A 220 1.04 4.02 18.76
N SER A 221 0.91 2.74 18.47
CA SER A 221 1.78 1.69 18.97
C SER A 221 2.22 0.79 17.83
N VAL A 222 3.45 0.29 17.91
CA VAL A 222 4.00 -0.63 16.91
C VAL A 222 4.35 -1.93 17.62
N THR A 223 3.81 -3.04 17.12
CA THR A 223 4.13 -4.40 17.55
C THR A 223 4.95 -5.08 16.48
N VAL A 224 6.05 -5.72 16.87
CA VAL A 224 6.96 -6.41 15.95
C VAL A 224 7.31 -7.79 16.48
N PRO A 225 7.88 -8.69 15.64
CA PRO A 225 8.47 -9.93 16.15
C PRO A 225 9.57 -9.63 17.17
N ASP A 226 9.72 -10.47 18.21
CA ASP A 226 10.69 -10.27 19.30
C ASP A 226 12.12 -10.00 18.80
N SER A 227 12.49 -10.67 17.71
CA SER A 227 13.80 -10.50 17.06
C SER A 227 14.08 -9.09 16.51
N LEU A 228 13.04 -8.29 16.27
CA LEU A 228 13.14 -6.90 15.82
C LEU A 228 13.09 -5.88 16.95
N GLN A 229 12.54 -6.23 18.12
CA GLN A 229 12.23 -5.28 19.19
C GLN A 229 13.44 -4.39 19.55
N VAL A 230 14.62 -5.00 19.71
CA VAL A 230 15.90 -4.31 20.01
C VAL A 230 16.24 -3.25 18.95
N TYR A 231 15.93 -3.51 17.68
CA TYR A 231 16.20 -2.57 16.60
C TYR A 231 15.26 -1.38 16.64
N LEU A 232 13.96 -1.55 16.91
CA LEU A 232 13.06 -0.38 17.00
C LEU A 232 13.41 0.53 18.18
N GLU A 233 13.85 -0.04 19.29
CA GLU A 233 14.36 0.72 20.44
C GLU A 233 15.64 1.47 20.05
N GLN A 234 16.61 0.79 19.42
CA GLN A 234 17.86 1.41 18.97
C GLN A 234 17.65 2.55 17.96
N PHE A 235 16.67 2.40 17.04
CA PHE A 235 16.34 3.42 16.04
C PHE A 235 15.35 4.48 16.55
N GLY A 236 14.94 4.41 17.82
CA GLY A 236 13.98 5.36 18.39
C GLY A 236 12.62 5.37 17.71
N ILE A 237 12.25 4.32 16.96
CA ILE A 237 10.98 4.30 16.20
C ILE A 237 9.77 4.22 17.14
N LEU A 238 9.92 3.51 18.27
CA LEU A 238 8.87 3.45 19.30
C LEU A 238 8.65 4.83 19.95
N GLU A 239 9.72 5.60 20.11
CA GLU A 239 9.69 6.95 20.67
C GLU A 239 9.23 7.98 19.64
N GLY A 240 9.56 7.79 18.37
CA GLY A 240 9.21 8.68 17.27
C GLY A 240 7.71 8.86 17.06
N PHE A 241 6.87 7.96 17.58
CA PHE A 241 5.42 8.14 17.59
C PHE A 241 4.89 8.95 18.78
N ALA A 242 5.64 9.06 19.89
CA ALA A 242 5.12 9.53 21.18
C ALA A 242 5.96 10.62 21.89
N SER A 243 7.19 10.93 21.44
CA SER A 243 8.09 11.86 22.13
C SER A 243 7.99 13.31 21.59
N PRO A 244 7.82 14.33 22.46
CA PRO A 244 7.88 15.76 22.09
C PRO A 244 9.22 16.17 21.48
N GLU A 245 10.33 15.55 21.89
CA GLU A 245 11.67 15.86 21.35
C GLU A 245 11.83 15.41 19.88
N SER A 246 10.95 14.53 19.41
CA SER A 246 10.86 14.12 18.01
C SER A 246 10.14 15.15 17.13
N GLU A 247 9.51 16.21 17.66
CA GLU A 247 8.73 17.17 16.86
C GLU A 247 9.56 17.86 15.78
N ALA A 248 10.82 18.20 16.07
CA ALA A 248 11.71 18.82 15.08
C ALA A 248 12.04 17.88 13.90
N LEU A 249 12.08 16.57 14.14
CA LEU A 249 12.27 15.52 13.12
C LEU A 249 10.97 15.15 12.39
N ARG A 250 9.82 15.63 12.89
CA ARG A 250 8.46 15.33 12.38
C ARG A 250 7.80 16.50 11.70
N SER A 251 8.54 17.53 11.27
CA SER A 251 7.92 18.55 10.42
C SER A 251 7.30 17.84 9.21
N ASP A 252 6.05 18.18 8.90
CA ASP A 252 5.31 17.58 7.78
C ASP A 252 6.12 17.65 6.48
N GLU A 253 6.91 18.71 6.33
CA GLU A 253 7.87 18.93 5.26
C GLU A 253 8.98 17.87 5.22
N LEU A 254 9.64 17.58 6.35
CA LEU A 254 10.67 16.55 6.42
C LEU A 254 10.08 15.17 6.14
N VAL A 255 8.93 14.82 6.73
CA VAL A 255 8.28 13.53 6.48
C VAL A 255 7.87 13.41 5.01
N GLN A 256 7.33 14.48 4.42
CA GLN A 256 6.98 14.52 3.00
C GLN A 256 8.23 14.36 2.11
N ARG A 257 9.34 15.05 2.43
CA ARG A 257 10.62 14.93 1.72
C ARG A 257 11.16 13.49 1.74
N HIS A 258 11.07 12.80 2.88
CA HIS A 258 11.46 11.39 2.99
C HIS A 258 10.58 10.48 2.15
N LEU A 259 9.25 10.65 2.20
CA LEU A 259 8.33 9.86 1.39
C LEU A 259 8.53 10.08 -0.10
N ASP A 260 8.82 11.31 -0.50
CA ASP A 260 9.06 11.67 -1.90
C ASP A 260 10.37 11.10 -2.41
N THR A 261 11.43 11.20 -1.61
CA THR A 261 12.71 10.55 -1.90
C THR A 261 12.52 9.04 -2.07
N THR A 262 11.82 8.41 -1.12
CA THR A 262 11.52 6.97 -1.15
C THR A 262 10.71 6.59 -2.40
N PHE A 263 9.71 7.40 -2.72
CA PHE A 263 8.86 7.20 -3.90
C PHE A 263 9.69 7.23 -5.18
N ILE A 264 10.53 8.25 -5.37
CA ILE A 264 11.41 8.36 -6.55
C ILE A 264 12.39 7.19 -6.61
N LEU A 265 13.03 6.83 -5.49
CA LEU A 265 13.93 5.68 -5.43
C LEU A 265 13.23 4.38 -5.83
N PHE A 266 11.98 4.18 -5.42
CA PHE A 266 11.21 2.99 -5.77
C PHE A 266 10.76 2.98 -7.23
N GLU A 267 10.39 4.14 -7.76
CA GLU A 267 10.08 4.31 -9.18
C GLU A 267 11.29 4.00 -10.07
N ASP A 268 12.48 4.43 -9.66
CA ASP A 268 13.76 4.12 -10.28
C ASP A 268 14.12 2.65 -10.18
N LEU A 269 13.94 2.07 -8.98
CA LEU A 269 14.25 0.68 -8.74
C LEU A 269 13.36 -0.24 -9.58
N LEU A 270 12.08 0.10 -9.76
CA LEU A 270 11.14 -0.66 -10.60
C LEU A 270 11.59 -0.84 -12.05
N ASP A 271 12.44 0.05 -12.57
CA ASP A 271 12.98 -0.04 -13.93
C ASP A 271 14.09 -1.10 -14.05
N ILE A 272 14.71 -1.48 -12.93
CA ILE A 272 15.87 -2.36 -12.89
C ILE A 272 15.48 -3.73 -12.32
N ILE A 273 14.60 -3.77 -11.32
CA ILE A 273 14.28 -5.02 -10.62
C ILE A 273 13.37 -5.92 -11.45
N GLN A 274 13.65 -7.20 -11.33
CA GLN A 274 12.90 -8.27 -11.96
C GLN A 274 11.92 -8.90 -10.97
N GLY A 275 11.08 -9.80 -11.48
CA GLY A 275 10.09 -10.52 -10.67
C GLY A 275 8.66 -10.15 -11.02
N GLN A 276 7.75 -11.03 -10.64
CA GLN A 276 6.33 -10.92 -10.98
C GLN A 276 5.71 -9.66 -10.36
N THR A 277 5.96 -9.42 -9.07
CA THR A 277 5.41 -8.26 -8.38
C THR A 277 5.93 -6.95 -8.96
N ALA A 278 7.23 -6.87 -9.26
CA ALA A 278 7.81 -5.70 -9.94
C ALA A 278 7.18 -5.46 -11.31
N GLY A 279 6.97 -6.53 -12.10
CA GLY A 279 6.28 -6.45 -13.39
C GLY A 279 4.85 -5.91 -13.27
N MET A 280 4.11 -6.33 -12.25
CA MET A 280 2.76 -5.82 -11.94
C MET A 280 2.77 -4.36 -11.45
N MET A 281 3.76 -3.99 -10.63
CA MET A 281 3.91 -2.61 -10.15
C MET A 281 4.26 -1.64 -11.28
N ARG A 282 5.14 -2.04 -12.22
CA ARG A 282 5.39 -1.30 -13.46
C ARG A 282 4.13 -1.13 -14.31
N LEU A 283 3.32 -2.19 -14.43
CA LEU A 283 2.04 -2.13 -15.14
C LEU A 283 1.08 -1.14 -14.45
N ARG A 284 0.96 -1.19 -13.11
CA ARG A 284 0.18 -0.23 -12.32
C ARG A 284 0.68 1.19 -12.50
N ARG A 285 1.99 1.40 -12.61
CA ARG A 285 2.57 2.71 -12.91
C ARG A 285 2.09 3.19 -14.28
N PHE A 286 2.23 2.39 -15.33
CA PHE A 286 1.79 2.75 -16.68
C PHE A 286 0.29 3.03 -16.76
N SER A 287 -0.54 2.27 -16.04
CA SER A 287 -1.98 2.51 -16.00
C SER A 287 -2.34 3.87 -15.38
N LYS A 288 -1.47 4.47 -14.55
CA LYS A 288 -1.69 5.80 -13.95
C LYS A 288 -1.34 6.97 -14.89
N TRP A 289 -0.85 6.70 -16.10
CA TRP A 289 -0.63 7.73 -17.14
C TRP A 289 -1.90 8.06 -17.93
N PHE A 290 -2.94 7.24 -17.82
CA PHE A 290 -4.22 7.42 -18.49
C PHE A 290 -5.26 7.98 -17.53
N ALA A 291 -6.24 8.70 -18.08
CA ALA A 291 -7.40 9.08 -17.31
C ALA A 291 -8.19 7.84 -16.91
N ASP A 292 -8.85 7.88 -15.75
CA ASP A 292 -9.83 6.85 -15.41
C ASP A 292 -11.08 6.99 -16.31
N SER A 293 -12.00 6.02 -16.23
CA SER A 293 -13.27 6.04 -16.97
C SER A 293 -14.12 7.29 -16.69
N ASN A 294 -13.81 8.03 -15.63
CA ASN A 294 -14.51 9.26 -15.24
C ASN A 294 -13.80 10.53 -15.74
N GLY A 295 -12.77 10.39 -16.58
CA GLY A 295 -12.03 11.50 -17.16
C GLY A 295 -11.13 12.23 -16.16
N LYS A 296 -10.84 11.64 -15.00
CA LYS A 296 -9.97 12.26 -14.00
C LYS A 296 -8.54 12.30 -14.51
N ILE A 297 -7.88 13.45 -14.34
CA ILE A 297 -6.50 13.68 -14.78
C ILE A 297 -5.58 12.57 -14.23
N PRO A 298 -4.65 12.03 -15.05
CA PRO A 298 -3.71 11.00 -14.64
C PRO A 298 -3.01 11.40 -13.34
N ALA A 299 -3.08 10.55 -12.31
CA ALA A 299 -2.54 10.88 -10.99
C ALA A 299 -1.00 10.89 -10.93
N TYR A 300 -0.33 10.34 -11.96
CA TYR A 300 1.12 10.16 -11.96
C TYR A 300 1.91 11.44 -12.21
N LEU A 301 1.60 12.18 -13.28
CA LEU A 301 2.31 13.41 -13.64
C LEU A 301 2.17 14.52 -12.58
N PRO A 302 0.99 14.76 -11.98
CA PRO A 302 0.86 15.72 -10.89
C PRO A 302 1.70 15.36 -9.67
N GLU A 303 1.81 14.08 -9.31
CA GLU A 303 2.64 13.64 -8.18
C GLU A 303 4.13 13.87 -8.48
N LEU A 304 4.60 13.54 -9.69
CA LEU A 304 5.98 13.81 -10.10
C LEU A 304 6.28 15.31 -10.15
N ASN A 305 5.38 16.12 -10.70
CA ASN A 305 5.53 17.58 -10.73
C ASN A 305 5.57 18.17 -9.31
N ARG A 306 4.73 17.66 -8.40
CA ARG A 306 4.76 18.07 -6.99
C ARG A 306 6.12 17.76 -6.37
N ILE A 307 6.65 16.55 -6.58
CA ILE A 307 7.97 16.14 -6.07
C ILE A 307 9.06 17.03 -6.67
N HIS A 308 9.05 17.25 -7.97
CA HIS A 308 10.03 18.11 -8.64
C HIS A 308 10.06 19.53 -8.06
N ASN A 309 8.90 20.10 -7.75
CA ASN A 309 8.79 21.45 -7.21
C ASN A 309 9.09 21.54 -5.70
N SER A 310 9.31 20.42 -5.00
CA SER A 310 9.44 20.38 -3.53
C SER A 310 10.86 20.57 -2.99
N ASP A 311 11.76 21.16 -3.78
CA ASP A 311 13.16 21.49 -3.42
C ASP A 311 13.96 20.30 -2.83
N ILE A 312 13.58 19.09 -3.25
CA ILE A 312 14.33 17.87 -2.92
C ILE A 312 15.55 17.89 -3.84
N ASP A 313 16.72 18.20 -3.26
CA ASP A 313 18.03 18.23 -3.91
C ASP A 313 18.14 17.24 -5.09
N ALA A 314 17.86 17.77 -6.28
CA ALA A 314 18.27 17.33 -7.61
C ALA A 314 18.45 15.81 -7.87
N THR A 315 17.41 14.98 -7.73
CA THR A 315 17.49 13.56 -8.18
C THR A 315 16.34 13.07 -9.05
N VAL A 316 15.36 13.92 -9.40
CA VAL A 316 14.39 13.54 -10.43
C VAL A 316 15.09 13.57 -11.78
N ASP A 317 15.55 12.40 -12.21
CA ASP A 317 16.14 12.17 -13.53
C ASP A 317 15.03 12.26 -14.59
N TYR A 318 14.91 13.44 -15.19
CA TYR A 318 13.94 13.72 -16.25
C TYR A 318 14.07 12.78 -17.45
N GLU A 319 15.28 12.32 -17.76
CA GLU A 319 15.50 11.35 -18.83
C GLU A 319 14.83 10.02 -18.52
N ARG A 320 14.84 9.58 -17.25
CA ARG A 320 14.09 8.37 -16.82
C ARG A 320 12.60 8.56 -16.96
N ILE A 321 12.05 9.72 -16.60
CA ILE A 321 10.61 9.98 -16.76
C ILE A 321 10.23 9.94 -18.25
N LEU A 322 11.00 10.60 -19.11
CA LEU A 322 10.82 10.55 -20.57
C LEU A 322 10.92 9.13 -21.10
N ARG A 323 11.91 8.36 -20.64
CA ARG A 323 12.07 6.95 -21.03
C ARG A 323 10.87 6.10 -20.62
N ARG A 324 10.36 6.26 -19.39
CA ARG A 324 9.15 5.58 -18.92
C ARG A 324 7.92 5.98 -19.74
N TYR A 325 7.82 7.24 -20.14
CA TYR A 325 6.76 7.71 -21.02
C TYR A 325 6.82 7.02 -22.39
N VAL A 326 8.02 6.97 -22.98
CA VAL A 326 8.28 6.28 -24.25
C VAL A 326 7.97 4.80 -24.12
N TRP A 327 8.39 4.13 -23.05
CA TRP A 327 8.04 2.73 -22.79
C TRP A 327 6.53 2.55 -22.69
N MET A 328 5.83 3.40 -21.94
CA MET A 328 4.37 3.35 -21.82
C MET A 328 3.71 3.48 -23.21
N LYS A 329 4.11 4.47 -24.03
CA LYS A 329 3.63 4.64 -25.42
C LYS A 329 3.94 3.42 -26.28
N THR A 330 5.16 2.88 -26.16
CA THR A 330 5.66 1.75 -26.96
C THR A 330 5.10 0.42 -26.51
N LEU A 331 4.53 0.34 -25.31
CA LEU A 331 3.82 -0.83 -24.79
C LEU A 331 2.30 -0.68 -24.88
N ASN A 332 1.80 0.48 -25.33
CA ASN A 332 0.39 0.69 -25.59
C ASN A 332 -0.04 -0.23 -26.76
N PRO A 333 -0.82 -1.29 -26.50
CA PRO A 333 -1.21 -2.29 -27.51
C PRO A 333 -1.95 -1.69 -28.70
N MET A 334 -2.56 -0.52 -28.51
CA MET A 334 -3.31 0.19 -29.54
C MET A 334 -2.49 1.21 -30.33
N SER A 335 -1.22 1.45 -29.98
CA SER A 335 -0.37 2.24 -30.86
C SER A 335 -0.34 1.58 -32.23
N GLY A 336 -0.58 2.34 -33.30
CA GLY A 336 -0.60 1.77 -34.67
C GLY A 336 0.67 0.98 -34.98
N LYS A 337 1.80 1.36 -34.35
CA LYS A 337 3.06 0.60 -34.37
C LYS A 337 2.97 -0.77 -33.68
N ILE A 338 2.38 -0.90 -32.48
CA ILE A 338 2.18 -2.22 -31.85
C ILE A 338 1.12 -3.03 -32.60
N GLN A 339 0.01 -2.44 -33.05
CA GLN A 339 -1.00 -3.19 -33.79
C GLN A 339 -0.42 -3.78 -35.08
N LEU A 340 0.31 -2.96 -35.85
CA LEU A 340 1.04 -3.40 -37.04
C LEU A 340 2.10 -4.46 -36.69
N ARG A 341 2.83 -4.26 -35.59
CA ARG A 341 3.84 -5.20 -35.11
C ARG A 341 3.23 -6.51 -34.59
N ASN A 342 2.08 -6.51 -33.96
CA ASN A 342 1.36 -7.71 -33.52
C ASN A 342 0.80 -8.46 -34.73
N ALA A 343 0.33 -7.74 -35.75
CA ALA A 343 -0.03 -8.32 -37.04
C ALA A 343 1.19 -8.97 -37.72
N GLN A 344 2.38 -8.37 -37.61
CA GLN A 344 3.65 -8.89 -38.16
C GLN A 344 4.29 -9.99 -37.29
N ASN A 345 4.23 -9.92 -35.97
CA ASN A 345 4.81 -10.89 -35.03
C ASN A 345 4.00 -12.18 -34.95
N ARG A 346 2.72 -12.17 -35.34
CA ARG A 346 1.99 -13.40 -35.70
C ARG A 346 2.65 -14.15 -36.87
N ALA A 347 3.62 -13.54 -37.57
CA ALA A 347 4.42 -14.19 -38.61
C ALA A 347 5.85 -14.58 -38.18
N HIS A 348 6.60 -13.82 -37.35
CA HIS A 348 7.87 -14.27 -36.71
C HIS A 348 8.33 -13.30 -35.59
N ILE A 349 9.03 -13.82 -34.56
CA ILE A 349 9.44 -13.09 -33.34
C ILE A 349 10.62 -12.13 -33.63
N LEU A 350 10.41 -10.81 -33.56
CA LEU A 350 11.50 -9.82 -33.55
C LEU A 350 11.41 -8.84 -32.37
N ARG A 351 12.59 -8.54 -31.80
CA ARG A 351 12.83 -7.63 -30.66
C ARG A 351 12.72 -6.15 -31.07
N PRO A 352 12.38 -5.24 -30.15
CA PRO A 352 12.29 -3.81 -30.46
C PRO A 352 13.70 -3.19 -30.58
N THR A 353 13.86 -2.19 -31.45
CA THR A 353 15.00 -1.26 -31.49
C THR A 353 14.46 0.16 -31.52
N TYR A 354 14.89 1.00 -30.56
CA TYR A 354 14.50 2.40 -30.44
C TYR A 354 15.43 3.31 -31.26
N ASN A 355 14.92 4.45 -31.72
CA ASN A 355 15.67 5.46 -32.47
C ASN A 355 15.58 6.79 -31.73
N GLU A 356 16.70 7.28 -31.18
CA GLU A 356 16.77 8.40 -30.23
C GLU A 356 16.43 9.78 -30.83
N SER A 357 16.29 9.90 -32.15
CA SER A 357 16.19 11.20 -32.84
C SER A 357 14.84 11.92 -32.77
N SER A 358 13.91 11.49 -31.91
CA SER A 358 12.58 12.12 -31.73
C SER A 358 12.25 12.35 -30.26
N VAL A 359 13.00 13.21 -29.58
CA VAL A 359 12.67 13.63 -28.21
C VAL A 359 11.59 14.72 -28.29
N GLU A 360 10.33 14.30 -28.20
CA GLU A 360 9.20 15.21 -27.96
C GLU A 360 9.37 15.85 -26.57
N THR A 361 8.97 17.13 -26.43
CA THR A 361 8.81 17.77 -25.12
C THR A 361 7.82 16.97 -24.26
N ILE A 362 8.02 16.95 -22.94
CA ILE A 362 7.11 16.25 -22.01
C ILE A 362 5.69 16.75 -22.29
N PRO A 363 4.74 15.85 -22.63
CA PRO A 363 3.40 16.28 -23.00
C PRO A 363 2.69 16.89 -21.79
N THR A 364 1.90 17.92 -22.04
CA THR A 364 0.97 18.45 -21.05
C THR A 364 -0.07 17.36 -20.70
N PRO A 365 -0.52 17.23 -19.43
CA PRO A 365 -1.35 16.13 -18.93
C PRO A 365 -2.71 15.87 -19.61
N THR A 366 -3.08 16.63 -20.64
CA THR A 366 -4.48 16.83 -21.02
C THR A 366 -5.01 16.00 -22.20
N THR A 367 -4.24 15.19 -22.92
CA THR A 367 -4.74 14.66 -24.22
C THR A 367 -4.28 13.26 -24.64
N LEU A 368 -3.98 12.33 -23.72
CA LEU A 368 -3.93 10.91 -24.11
C LEU A 368 -5.36 10.33 -24.10
N THR A 369 -6.16 10.73 -25.09
CA THR A 369 -7.53 10.25 -25.33
C THR A 369 -7.57 8.93 -26.10
N ASP A 370 -6.45 8.19 -26.16
CA ASP A 370 -6.30 6.95 -26.91
C ASP A 370 -7.02 5.78 -26.20
N GLY A 371 -8.33 5.92 -25.98
CA GLY A 371 -9.34 4.86 -25.87
C GLY A 371 -9.19 3.75 -24.83
N TRP A 372 -8.07 3.63 -24.12
CA TRP A 372 -7.81 2.54 -23.18
C TRP A 372 -7.90 3.00 -21.73
N SER A 373 -8.71 2.26 -20.99
CA SER A 373 -8.84 2.33 -19.54
C SER A 373 -7.68 1.61 -18.85
N PRO A 374 -7.38 1.94 -17.58
CA PRO A 374 -6.50 1.14 -16.74
C PRO A 374 -6.85 -0.36 -16.76
N GLU A 375 -8.11 -0.71 -16.97
CA GLU A 375 -8.60 -2.09 -16.96
C GLU A 375 -8.03 -2.92 -18.08
N GLU A 376 -8.03 -2.38 -19.29
CA GLU A 376 -7.60 -3.07 -20.49
C GLU A 376 -6.08 -3.35 -20.43
N TRP A 377 -5.29 -2.49 -19.79
CA TRP A 377 -3.86 -2.74 -19.54
C TRP A 377 -3.62 -4.04 -18.76
N TYR A 378 -4.41 -4.29 -17.72
CA TYR A 378 -4.28 -5.51 -16.92
C TYR A 378 -4.82 -6.75 -17.64
N ASP A 379 -5.86 -6.58 -18.45
CA ASP A 379 -6.42 -7.68 -19.22
C ASP A 379 -5.46 -8.10 -20.33
N TYR A 380 -4.74 -7.15 -20.94
CA TYR A 380 -3.72 -7.41 -21.96
C TYR A 380 -2.40 -7.94 -21.36
N TYR A 381 -2.00 -7.46 -20.18
CA TYR A 381 -0.78 -7.87 -19.48
C TYR A 381 -1.10 -8.55 -18.14
N PRO A 382 -1.73 -9.74 -18.13
CA PRO A 382 -2.22 -10.38 -16.89
C PRO A 382 -1.10 -10.82 -15.94
N LEU A 383 0.13 -10.99 -16.46
CA LEU A 383 1.33 -11.30 -15.68
C LEU A 383 2.20 -10.06 -15.41
N GLY A 384 1.70 -8.87 -15.72
CA GLY A 384 2.44 -7.63 -15.63
C GLY A 384 3.38 -7.45 -16.82
N THR A 385 4.40 -6.62 -16.62
CA THR A 385 5.44 -6.35 -17.62
C THR A 385 6.60 -7.36 -17.57
N VAL A 386 6.35 -8.56 -17.03
CA VAL A 386 7.36 -9.64 -16.95
C VAL A 386 7.70 -10.16 -18.34
N GLY A 387 8.99 -10.28 -18.65
CA GLY A 387 9.47 -10.74 -19.96
C GLY A 387 9.50 -9.65 -21.05
N LEU A 388 9.06 -8.43 -20.75
CA LEU A 388 9.32 -7.27 -21.59
C LEU A 388 10.75 -6.78 -21.31
N ASP A 389 11.60 -6.83 -22.33
CA ASP A 389 12.93 -6.23 -22.27
C ASP A 389 12.78 -4.71 -22.38
N LEU A 390 12.73 -4.04 -21.22
CA LEU A 390 12.67 -2.58 -21.15
C LEU A 390 14.06 -1.94 -21.26
N GLN A 391 15.14 -2.72 -21.11
CA GLN A 391 16.50 -2.18 -21.11
C GLN A 391 17.13 -2.14 -22.51
N GLY A 392 16.58 -2.89 -23.47
CA GLY A 392 16.98 -2.88 -24.88
C GLY A 392 16.24 -1.85 -25.77
N THR A 393 15.35 -1.04 -25.19
CA THR A 393 14.59 0.05 -25.84
C THR A 393 14.95 1.39 -25.23
#